data_AF-A0A8J8JPY1-F1
#
_entry.id   AF-A0A8J8JPY1-F1
#
_cell.length_a   1.000
_cell.length_b   1.000
_cell.length_c   1.000
_cell.angle_alpha   90.00
_cell.angle_beta   90.00
_cell.angle_gamma   90.00
#
_symmetry.space_group_name_H-M   'P 1'
#
loop_
_entity.id
_entity.type
_entity.pdbx_description
1 polymer ?
#
loop_
_entity_poly.entity_id
_entity_poly.type
_entity_poly.pdbx_seq_one_letter_code
_entity_poly.pdbx_strand_id
1 'polypeptide(L)'
;MAELDPETGETRWSGPVDAGTAALSATDRTLLIQNNSHEGVYVFDAETKETGELLSDAYVTAAADGVAVTQGRYRVGATAIGGSDATAEWSHEGAYTHGLPVIAGDTVVVTHSTPGPETDDAVVGFDLEDGDERWRFMFDDGENWNDGADADYLVVENDAIYVPRGTDLVAIRPDDWEKAEPEDETETDQEDSSDGEGSDDSDEGDGNSSDDGTDDDTIDGSEGTGNDTENERGDENGSSDGNGTDDDAGETGSDGDADGTPGFTVGAGAAGGALGLEWLRRRGRAGDDLEE
;
A
#
# COMPACT_ATOMS: atom_id res chain seq x y z
N MET A 1 -20.66 -16.76 4.01
CA MET A 1 -20.75 -15.30 3.78
C MET A 1 -22.18 -14.83 4.00
N ALA A 2 -22.37 -13.57 4.37
CA ALA A 2 -23.69 -12.96 4.50
C ALA A 2 -23.69 -11.56 3.88
N GLU A 3 -24.81 -11.21 3.25
CA GLU A 3 -25.14 -9.86 2.80
C GLU A 3 -26.05 -9.24 3.87
N LEU A 4 -25.63 -8.09 4.41
CA LEU A 4 -26.37 -7.37 5.43
C LEU A 4 -26.91 -6.06 4.85
N ASP A 5 -28.10 -5.67 5.29
CA ASP A 5 -28.59 -4.32 5.12
C ASP A 5 -27.73 -3.35 5.96
N PRO A 6 -27.09 -2.33 5.37
CA PRO A 6 -26.20 -1.45 6.13
C PRO A 6 -26.96 -0.50 7.08
N GLU A 7 -28.24 -0.21 6.82
CA GLU A 7 -29.05 0.68 7.66
C GLU A 7 -29.65 -0.06 8.86
N THR A 8 -30.07 -1.31 8.66
CA THR A 8 -30.78 -2.09 9.69
C THR A 8 -29.95 -3.19 10.33
N GLY A 9 -28.88 -3.63 9.67
CA GLY A 9 -28.09 -4.80 10.05
C GLY A 9 -28.76 -6.14 9.75
N GLU A 10 -29.94 -6.15 9.11
CA GLU A 10 -30.66 -7.38 8.80
C GLU A 10 -29.97 -8.20 7.71
N THR A 11 -29.92 -9.52 7.87
CA THR A 11 -29.40 -10.42 6.84
C THR A 11 -30.35 -10.47 5.64
N ARG A 12 -29.91 -9.96 4.49
CA ARG A 12 -30.62 -10.06 3.21
C ARG A 12 -30.37 -11.40 2.53
N TRP A 13 -29.15 -11.91 2.65
CA TRP A 13 -28.75 -13.20 2.11
C TRP A 13 -27.64 -13.83 2.98
N SER A 14 -27.60 -15.15 3.04
CA SER A 14 -26.47 -15.88 3.60
C SER A 14 -26.29 -17.20 2.87
N GLY A 15 -25.06 -17.57 2.56
CA GLY A 15 -24.76 -18.81 1.89
C GLY A 15 -23.31 -19.26 2.09
N PRO A 16 -23.03 -20.54 1.79
CA PRO A 16 -21.67 -21.00 1.66
C PRO A 16 -21.01 -20.27 0.49
N VAL A 17 -19.71 -20.03 0.62
CA VAL A 17 -18.87 -19.67 -0.50
C VAL A 17 -17.77 -20.71 -0.53
N ASP A 18 -17.47 -21.25 -1.70
CA ASP A 18 -16.39 -22.21 -1.87
C ASP A 18 -15.07 -21.48 -1.65
N ALA A 19 -14.64 -21.39 -0.38
CA ALA A 19 -13.25 -21.38 0.10
C ALA A 19 -13.05 -20.66 1.45
N GLY A 20 -11.88 -20.94 2.07
CA GLY A 20 -11.31 -20.22 3.20
C GLY A 20 -11.08 -18.74 2.87
N THR A 21 -12.15 -17.97 3.02
CA THR A 21 -12.20 -16.55 2.73
C THR A 21 -11.31 -15.80 3.72
N ALA A 22 -10.39 -15.00 3.19
CA ALA A 22 -9.44 -14.22 3.99
C ALA A 22 -9.79 -12.74 4.03
N ALA A 23 -10.18 -12.20 2.87
CA ALA A 23 -10.53 -10.82 2.67
C ALA A 23 -11.61 -10.69 1.60
N LEU A 24 -12.34 -9.58 1.65
CA LEU A 24 -13.36 -9.19 0.69
C LEU A 24 -13.04 -7.77 0.21
N SER A 25 -13.16 -7.54 -1.09
CA SER A 25 -13.14 -6.20 -1.68
C SER A 25 -14.37 -6.04 -2.56
N ALA A 26 -14.98 -4.86 -2.57
CA ALA A 26 -16.21 -4.65 -3.33
C ALA A 26 -16.16 -3.35 -4.10
N THR A 27 -16.71 -3.38 -5.31
CA THR A 27 -17.16 -2.21 -6.07
C THR A 27 -18.68 -2.16 -6.04
N ASP A 28 -19.29 -1.16 -6.66
CA ASP A 28 -20.76 -1.05 -6.78
C ASP A 28 -21.43 -2.28 -7.42
N ARG A 29 -20.68 -3.07 -8.21
CA ARG A 29 -21.23 -4.16 -9.03
C ARG A 29 -20.56 -5.50 -8.80
N THR A 30 -19.40 -5.53 -8.15
CA THR A 30 -18.56 -6.72 -8.11
C THR A 30 -18.02 -6.92 -6.71
N LEU A 31 -18.23 -8.11 -6.16
CA LEU A 31 -17.56 -8.56 -4.95
C LEU A 31 -16.37 -9.44 -5.37
N LEU A 32 -15.21 -9.18 -4.80
CA LEU A 32 -14.00 -9.97 -4.97
C LEU A 32 -13.73 -10.72 -3.68
N ILE A 33 -13.40 -12.00 -3.82
CA ILE A 33 -13.20 -12.90 -2.70
C ILE A 33 -11.77 -13.42 -2.76
N GLN A 34 -10.97 -13.06 -1.76
CA GLN A 34 -9.65 -13.65 -1.55
C GLN A 34 -9.78 -15.01 -0.88
N ASN A 35 -9.18 -16.02 -1.50
CA ASN A 35 -9.14 -17.39 -1.04
C ASN A 35 -7.70 -17.76 -0.66
N ASN A 36 -7.44 -17.94 0.64
CA ASN A 36 -6.11 -18.32 1.12
C ASN A 36 -5.74 -19.78 0.80
N SER A 37 -6.72 -20.66 0.64
CA SER A 37 -6.45 -22.08 0.36
C SER A 37 -5.93 -22.30 -1.06
N HIS A 38 -6.31 -21.44 -2.00
CA HIS A 38 -5.91 -21.54 -3.41
C HIS A 38 -5.00 -20.40 -3.84
N GLU A 39 -4.57 -19.53 -2.92
CA GLU A 39 -3.76 -18.33 -3.19
C GLU A 39 -4.32 -17.56 -4.40
N GLY A 40 -5.60 -17.20 -4.35
CA GLY A 40 -6.23 -16.58 -5.51
C GLY A 40 -7.46 -15.76 -5.18
N VAL A 41 -7.86 -14.98 -6.16
CA VAL A 41 -8.99 -14.06 -6.06
C VAL A 41 -10.04 -14.44 -7.07
N TYR A 42 -11.28 -14.53 -6.59
CA TYR A 42 -12.42 -14.89 -7.40
C TYR A 42 -13.41 -13.75 -7.46
N VAL A 43 -14.04 -13.60 -8.62
CA VAL A 43 -15.18 -12.70 -8.80
C VAL A 43 -16.42 -13.40 -8.25
N PHE A 44 -17.16 -12.75 -7.36
CA PHE A 44 -18.45 -13.21 -6.87
C PHE A 44 -19.57 -12.39 -7.49
N ASP A 45 -20.49 -13.08 -8.15
CA ASP A 45 -21.65 -12.47 -8.76
C ASP A 45 -22.74 -12.31 -7.69
N ALA A 46 -23.01 -11.05 -7.33
CA ALA A 46 -23.99 -10.72 -6.30
C ALA A 46 -25.44 -10.98 -6.73
N GLU A 47 -25.74 -11.11 -8.03
CA GLU A 47 -27.07 -11.42 -8.54
C GLU A 47 -27.34 -12.92 -8.52
N THR A 48 -26.41 -13.73 -9.06
CA THR A 48 -26.55 -15.20 -9.12
C THR A 48 -26.15 -15.89 -7.83
N LYS A 49 -25.38 -15.21 -6.97
CA LYS A 49 -24.80 -15.73 -5.71
C LYS A 49 -23.82 -16.89 -5.94
N GLU A 50 -23.13 -16.88 -7.08
CA GLU A 50 -22.12 -17.88 -7.44
C GLU A 50 -20.71 -17.27 -7.49
N THR A 51 -19.73 -18.05 -7.05
CA THR A 51 -18.31 -17.74 -7.28
C THR A 51 -18.00 -18.02 -8.75
N GLY A 52 -17.53 -16.99 -9.45
CA GLY A 52 -17.20 -17.02 -10.86
C GLY A 52 -15.71 -17.29 -11.11
N GLU A 53 -15.17 -16.53 -12.05
CA GLU A 53 -13.82 -16.71 -12.59
C GLU A 53 -12.71 -16.38 -11.58
N LEU A 54 -11.59 -17.11 -11.69
CA LEU A 54 -10.33 -16.79 -11.03
C LEU A 54 -9.72 -15.56 -11.72
N LEU A 55 -9.65 -14.46 -11.00
CA LEU A 55 -9.11 -13.19 -11.48
C LEU A 55 -7.57 -13.15 -11.44
N SER A 56 -6.99 -13.68 -10.36
CA SER A 56 -5.56 -13.65 -10.12
C SER A 56 -5.15 -14.77 -9.16
N ASP A 57 -3.94 -15.29 -9.34
CA ASP A 57 -3.19 -16.17 -8.44
C ASP A 57 -2.44 -15.38 -7.34
N ALA A 58 -2.91 -14.17 -7.08
CA ALA A 58 -2.40 -13.26 -6.08
C ALA A 58 -3.51 -12.89 -5.10
N TYR A 59 -3.18 -12.09 -4.08
CA TYR A 59 -4.15 -11.55 -3.14
C TYR A 59 -4.80 -10.27 -3.70
N VAL A 60 -6.08 -10.03 -3.40
CA VAL A 60 -6.76 -8.76 -3.75
C VAL A 60 -6.91 -7.93 -2.51
N THR A 61 -6.62 -6.66 -2.71
CA THR A 61 -6.25 -5.75 -1.63
C THR A 61 -6.84 -4.37 -1.87
N ALA A 62 -7.17 -4.01 -3.12
CA ALA A 62 -8.02 -2.87 -3.47
C ALA A 62 -8.85 -3.08 -4.74
N ALA A 63 -10.04 -2.47 -4.81
CA ALA A 63 -10.85 -2.39 -6.02
C ALA A 63 -11.66 -1.09 -6.06
N ALA A 64 -11.68 -0.42 -7.21
CA ALA A 64 -12.42 0.82 -7.44
C ALA A 64 -12.72 0.97 -8.94
N ASP A 65 -13.82 1.63 -9.29
CA ASP A 65 -14.17 2.03 -10.67
C ASP A 65 -14.09 0.90 -11.73
N GLY A 66 -14.40 -0.33 -11.29
CA GLY A 66 -14.34 -1.50 -12.18
C GLY A 66 -12.92 -1.96 -12.49
N VAL A 67 -11.95 -1.65 -11.64
CA VAL A 67 -10.59 -2.17 -11.65
C VAL A 67 -10.32 -2.86 -10.31
N ALA A 68 -9.67 -4.01 -10.36
CA ALA A 68 -9.13 -4.70 -9.20
C ALA A 68 -7.60 -4.58 -9.24
N VAL A 69 -6.99 -4.21 -8.11
CA VAL A 69 -5.54 -4.25 -7.95
C VAL A 69 -5.20 -5.45 -7.09
N THR A 70 -4.35 -6.31 -7.62
CA THR A 70 -3.89 -7.53 -6.95
C THR A 70 -2.43 -7.39 -6.59
N GLN A 71 -2.05 -7.97 -5.46
CA GLN A 71 -0.69 -8.05 -4.99
C GLN A 71 -0.36 -9.51 -4.65
N GLY A 72 0.71 -9.99 -5.27
CA GLY A 72 1.39 -11.21 -4.88
C GLY A 72 2.72 -10.84 -4.23
N ARG A 73 3.43 -11.84 -3.71
CA ARG A 73 4.70 -11.61 -3.03
C ARG A 73 5.70 -10.81 -3.88
N TYR A 74 5.72 -11.02 -5.20
CA TYR A 74 6.70 -10.42 -6.11
C TYR A 74 6.07 -9.71 -7.32
N ARG A 75 4.78 -9.40 -7.19
CA ARG A 75 3.96 -8.90 -8.28
C ARG A 75 2.90 -7.94 -7.76
N VAL A 76 2.70 -6.83 -8.46
CA VAL A 76 1.50 -6.00 -8.32
C VAL A 76 0.90 -5.78 -9.70
N GLY A 77 -0.41 -5.82 -9.83
CA GLY A 77 -1.06 -5.60 -11.13
C GLY A 77 -2.48 -5.09 -10.98
N ALA A 78 -3.01 -4.59 -12.09
CA ALA A 78 -4.41 -4.19 -12.18
C ALA A 78 -5.12 -4.93 -13.31
N THR A 79 -6.37 -5.30 -13.05
CA THR A 79 -7.24 -6.00 -13.99
C THR A 79 -8.62 -5.34 -13.99
N ALA A 80 -9.13 -5.01 -15.17
CA ALA A 80 -10.51 -4.58 -15.34
C ALA A 80 -11.51 -5.68 -14.93
N ILE A 81 -12.55 -5.30 -14.21
CA ILE A 81 -13.58 -6.20 -13.67
C ILE A 81 -14.99 -5.69 -13.94
N GLY A 82 -15.97 -6.60 -13.96
CA GLY A 82 -17.39 -6.24 -13.94
C GLY A 82 -17.95 -5.63 -15.23
N GLY A 83 -17.25 -5.79 -16.36
CA GLY A 83 -17.70 -5.29 -17.66
C GLY A 83 -17.83 -3.76 -17.72
N SER A 84 -17.03 -3.06 -16.90
CA SER A 84 -16.85 -1.61 -16.98
C SER A 84 -16.19 -1.20 -18.30
N ASP A 85 -16.20 0.11 -18.59
CA ASP A 85 -15.38 0.67 -19.68
C ASP A 85 -13.89 0.76 -19.31
N ALA A 86 -13.49 0.27 -18.13
CA ALA A 86 -12.11 0.28 -17.69
C ALA A 86 -11.26 -0.65 -18.56
N THR A 87 -10.03 -0.21 -18.84
CA THR A 87 -9.07 -0.92 -19.70
C THR A 87 -7.79 -1.30 -18.96
N ALA A 88 -7.75 -1.12 -17.64
CA ALA A 88 -6.56 -1.42 -16.86
C ALA A 88 -6.20 -2.90 -16.98
N GLU A 89 -5.05 -3.15 -17.58
CA GLU A 89 -4.45 -4.48 -17.73
C GLU A 89 -2.93 -4.29 -17.72
N TRP A 90 -2.35 -4.31 -16.52
CA TRP A 90 -0.91 -4.13 -16.34
C TRP A 90 -0.41 -4.94 -15.14
N SER A 91 0.90 -5.18 -15.12
CA SER A 91 1.55 -5.91 -14.05
C SER A 91 3.02 -5.50 -13.95
N HIS A 92 3.48 -5.28 -12.72
CA HIS A 92 4.89 -5.16 -12.37
C HIS A 92 5.33 -6.42 -11.66
N GLU A 93 6.40 -7.03 -12.15
CA GLU A 93 7.05 -8.18 -11.54
C GLU A 93 8.49 -7.78 -11.19
N GLY A 94 9.00 -8.27 -10.06
CA GLY A 94 10.36 -7.93 -9.66
C GLY A 94 10.88 -8.77 -8.50
N ALA A 95 12.09 -8.44 -8.06
CA ALA A 95 12.63 -8.99 -6.82
C ALA A 95 11.93 -8.39 -5.58
N TYR A 96 11.17 -7.32 -5.79
CA TYR A 96 10.53 -6.54 -4.75
C TYR A 96 9.30 -7.23 -4.22
N THR A 97 9.08 -7.03 -2.94
CA THR A 97 7.87 -7.37 -2.26
C THR A 97 7.00 -6.16 -2.10
N HIS A 98 5.72 -6.36 -2.38
CA HIS A 98 4.72 -5.31 -2.34
C HIS A 98 3.85 -5.51 -1.11
N GLY A 99 3.54 -4.43 -0.39
CA GLY A 99 2.48 -4.46 0.63
C GLY A 99 1.10 -4.30 0.00
N LEU A 100 0.08 -4.14 0.85
CA LEU A 100 -1.31 -3.99 0.42
C LEU A 100 -1.48 -2.68 -0.41
N PRO A 101 -1.86 -2.73 -1.69
CA PRO A 101 -2.18 -1.55 -2.47
C PRO A 101 -3.41 -0.81 -1.95
N VAL A 102 -3.39 0.50 -2.15
CA VAL A 102 -4.53 1.40 -1.96
C VAL A 102 -4.77 2.14 -3.28
N ILE A 103 -6.04 2.24 -3.70
CA ILE A 103 -6.41 3.08 -4.83
C ILE A 103 -6.82 4.45 -4.28
N ALA A 104 -6.06 5.47 -4.65
CA ALA A 104 -6.33 6.86 -4.33
C ALA A 104 -6.56 7.62 -5.65
N GLY A 105 -7.83 7.91 -5.95
CA GLY A 105 -8.22 8.48 -7.25
C GLY A 105 -7.78 7.57 -8.41
N ASP A 106 -6.89 8.10 -9.24
CA ASP A 106 -6.33 7.41 -10.42
C ASP A 106 -4.91 6.86 -10.17
N THR A 107 -4.50 6.73 -8.89
CA THR A 107 -3.18 6.27 -8.49
C THR A 107 -3.30 5.02 -7.61
N VAL A 108 -2.53 3.99 -7.92
CA VAL A 108 -2.29 2.84 -7.04
C VAL A 108 -1.07 3.14 -6.18
N VAL A 109 -1.27 3.18 -4.86
CA VAL A 109 -0.20 3.40 -3.89
C VAL A 109 0.17 2.08 -3.24
N VAL A 110 1.45 1.70 -3.28
CA VAL A 110 1.97 0.51 -2.62
C VAL A 110 3.23 0.82 -1.83
N THR A 111 3.43 0.09 -0.74
CA THR A 111 4.76 -0.09 -0.16
C THR A 111 5.54 -1.11 -0.97
N HIS A 112 6.85 -0.90 -1.03
CA HIS A 112 7.77 -1.62 -1.87
C HIS A 112 9.06 -1.83 -1.09
N SER A 113 9.45 -3.09 -0.88
CA SER A 113 10.72 -3.46 -0.26
C SER A 113 11.47 -4.43 -1.16
N THR A 114 12.79 -4.47 -1.08
CA THR A 114 13.55 -5.55 -1.72
C THR A 114 14.05 -6.48 -0.63
N PRO A 115 14.05 -7.80 -0.82
CA PRO A 115 14.72 -8.69 0.11
C PRO A 115 16.23 -8.42 0.10
N GLY A 116 16.78 -7.90 1.21
CA GLY A 116 18.22 -7.72 1.35
C GLY A 116 18.62 -6.68 2.41
N PRO A 117 19.89 -6.66 2.84
CA PRO A 117 20.37 -5.71 3.85
C PRO A 117 20.69 -4.30 3.32
N GLU A 118 20.69 -4.09 2.00
CA GLU A 118 21.16 -2.85 1.35
C GLU A 118 20.10 -2.20 0.46
N THR A 119 18.83 -2.44 0.74
CA THR A 119 17.75 -2.07 -0.18
C THR A 119 16.82 -1.08 0.47
N ASP A 120 16.67 0.05 -0.19
CA ASP A 120 15.86 1.13 0.31
C ASP A 120 14.37 0.80 0.11
N ASP A 121 13.62 0.85 1.21
CA ASP A 121 12.17 0.80 1.17
C ASP A 121 11.58 2.03 0.51
N ALA A 122 10.47 1.82 -0.18
CA ALA A 122 9.79 2.88 -0.89
C ALA A 122 8.28 2.82 -0.73
N VAL A 123 7.65 3.98 -0.81
CA VAL A 123 6.24 4.09 -1.21
C VAL A 123 6.22 4.52 -2.68
N VAL A 124 5.50 3.77 -3.51
CA VAL A 124 5.44 3.99 -4.95
C VAL A 124 4.00 4.26 -5.36
N GLY A 125 3.81 5.24 -6.25
CA GLY A 125 2.54 5.51 -6.89
C GLY A 125 2.57 5.13 -8.35
N PHE A 126 1.72 4.19 -8.76
CA PHE A 126 1.48 3.83 -10.15
C PHE A 126 0.21 4.48 -10.67
N ASP A 127 0.18 4.78 -11.96
CA ASP A 127 -1.04 5.11 -12.67
C ASP A 127 -2.00 3.91 -12.66
N LEU A 128 -3.28 4.14 -12.33
CA LEU A 128 -4.26 3.05 -12.29
C LEU A 128 -4.59 2.50 -13.69
N GLU A 129 -4.52 3.34 -14.74
CA GLU A 129 -4.93 2.98 -16.10
C GLU A 129 -3.87 2.14 -16.81
N ASP A 130 -2.61 2.60 -16.82
CA ASP A 130 -1.52 1.98 -17.59
C ASP A 130 -0.42 1.34 -16.72
N GLY A 131 -0.40 1.65 -15.43
CA GLY A 131 0.60 1.12 -14.49
C GLY A 131 1.89 1.92 -14.46
N ASP A 132 2.04 3.02 -15.19
CA ASP A 132 3.28 3.79 -15.20
C ASP A 132 3.60 4.35 -13.81
N GLU A 133 4.86 4.28 -13.40
CA GLU A 133 5.32 4.89 -12.15
C GLU A 133 5.21 6.41 -12.24
N ARG A 134 4.37 7.00 -11.39
CA ARG A 134 4.17 8.45 -11.33
C ARG A 134 5.15 9.12 -10.38
N TRP A 135 5.45 8.45 -9.28
CA TRP A 135 6.34 8.95 -8.24
C TRP A 135 6.78 7.84 -7.30
N ARG A 136 7.85 8.14 -6.56
CA ARG A 136 8.45 7.27 -5.55
C ARG A 136 8.97 8.10 -4.39
N PHE A 137 8.72 7.63 -3.18
CA PHE A 137 9.28 8.17 -1.95
C PHE A 137 10.16 7.10 -1.31
N MET A 138 11.41 7.44 -1.01
CA MET A 138 12.40 6.55 -0.40
C MET A 138 12.59 6.93 1.06
N PHE A 139 12.71 5.95 1.95
CA PHE A 139 13.10 6.19 3.34
C PHE A 139 14.63 6.20 3.47
N ASP A 140 15.18 7.19 4.19
CA ASP A 140 16.61 7.34 4.47
C ASP A 140 16.94 7.23 5.97
N ASP A 141 16.08 6.55 6.73
CA ASP A 141 16.15 6.42 8.19
C ASP A 141 17.00 5.20 8.65
N GLY A 142 17.42 4.33 7.73
CA GLY A 142 18.16 3.10 8.02
C GLY A 142 17.32 2.00 8.66
N GLU A 143 16.01 2.19 8.81
CA GLU A 143 15.06 1.12 9.11
C GLU A 143 14.74 0.36 7.82
N ASN A 144 14.27 -0.87 7.90
CA ASN A 144 13.80 -1.62 6.73
C ASN A 144 12.58 -2.47 7.10
N TRP A 145 11.62 -2.59 6.19
CA TRP A 145 10.61 -3.62 6.19
C TRP A 145 11.34 -4.94 5.90
N ASN A 146 11.13 -5.96 6.73
CA ASN A 146 11.88 -7.22 6.59
C ASN A 146 11.64 -7.89 5.24
N ASP A 147 10.45 -7.71 4.67
CA ASP A 147 10.13 -8.23 3.36
C ASP A 147 8.97 -7.52 2.67
N GLY A 148 8.72 -6.23 2.92
CA GLY A 148 7.68 -5.40 2.24
C GLY A 148 6.21 -5.81 2.41
N ALA A 149 5.94 -7.11 2.61
CA ALA A 149 4.65 -7.68 2.96
C ALA A 149 4.30 -7.39 4.43
N ASP A 150 5.32 -7.19 5.28
CA ASP A 150 5.19 -6.75 6.68
C ASP A 150 4.75 -5.27 6.83
N ALA A 151 4.57 -4.51 5.75
CA ALA A 151 3.88 -3.23 5.83
C ALA A 151 2.38 -3.50 6.05
N ASP A 152 2.01 -3.72 7.32
CA ASP A 152 0.69 -4.23 7.74
C ASP A 152 -0.50 -3.46 7.13
N TYR A 153 -0.35 -2.14 6.94
CA TYR A 153 -1.37 -1.29 6.35
C TYR A 153 -0.78 0.01 5.80
N LEU A 154 -1.43 0.54 4.77
CA LEU A 154 -1.21 1.88 4.26
C LEU A 154 -2.57 2.59 4.21
N VAL A 155 -2.60 3.87 4.57
CA VAL A 155 -3.82 4.70 4.51
C VAL A 155 -3.50 5.96 3.73
N VAL A 156 -4.38 6.33 2.79
CA VAL A 156 -4.31 7.60 2.08
C VAL A 156 -5.50 8.45 2.50
N GLU A 157 -5.24 9.62 3.09
CA GLU A 157 -6.28 10.53 3.56
C GLU A 157 -5.79 11.97 3.56
N ASN A 158 -6.63 12.93 3.13
CA ASN A 158 -6.34 14.37 3.15
C ASN A 158 -4.95 14.69 2.59
N ASP A 159 -4.64 14.04 1.46
CA ASP A 159 -3.38 14.16 0.73
C ASP A 159 -2.10 13.77 1.49
N ALA A 160 -2.26 13.00 2.55
CA ALA A 160 -1.18 12.35 3.27
C ALA A 160 -1.26 10.84 3.09
N ILE A 161 -0.10 10.21 3.02
CA ILE A 161 0.03 8.75 3.09
C ILE A 161 0.56 8.41 4.47
N TYR A 162 -0.18 7.61 5.21
CA TYR A 162 0.19 7.12 6.53
C TYR A 162 0.67 5.67 6.41
N VAL A 163 1.88 5.40 6.88
CA VAL A 163 2.51 4.08 6.78
C VAL A 163 3.27 3.76 8.07
N PRO A 164 3.15 2.53 8.61
CA PRO A 164 3.93 2.10 9.76
C PRO A 164 5.41 1.98 9.40
N ARG A 165 6.26 2.48 10.28
CA ARG A 165 7.71 2.47 10.15
C ARG A 165 8.33 2.14 11.50
N GLY A 166 8.85 0.92 11.63
CA GLY A 166 9.30 0.41 12.93
C GLY A 166 8.15 0.38 13.95
N THR A 167 8.26 1.17 15.02
CA THR A 167 7.18 1.37 16.02
C THR A 167 6.35 2.63 15.80
N ASP A 168 6.72 3.43 14.80
CA ASP A 168 6.14 4.74 14.55
C ASP A 168 5.15 4.70 13.38
N LEU A 169 4.33 5.75 13.29
CA LEU A 169 3.45 6.02 12.16
C LEU A 169 3.98 7.25 11.43
N VAL A 170 4.41 7.08 10.18
CA VAL A 170 4.95 8.17 9.36
C VAL A 170 3.88 8.70 8.43
N ALA A 171 3.76 10.02 8.36
CA ALA A 171 2.91 10.71 7.39
C ALA A 171 3.79 11.30 6.27
N ILE A 172 3.65 10.78 5.06
CA ILE A 172 4.27 11.31 3.85
C ILE A 172 3.31 12.35 3.29
N ARG A 173 3.80 13.57 3.12
CA ARG A 173 3.06 14.73 2.65
C ARG A 173 3.82 15.42 1.52
N PRO A 174 3.15 16.22 0.68
CA PRO A 174 3.84 17.04 -0.28
C PRO A 174 4.63 18.16 0.42
N ASP A 175 5.71 18.62 -0.21
CA ASP A 175 6.59 19.65 0.38
C ASP A 175 5.93 21.03 0.50
N ASP A 176 4.83 21.27 -0.23
CA ASP A 176 4.08 22.53 -0.19
C ASP A 176 2.87 22.51 0.75
N TRP A 177 2.70 21.43 1.53
CA TRP A 177 1.62 21.29 2.52
C TRP A 177 1.50 22.49 3.47
N GLU A 178 2.61 23.04 3.96
CA GLU A 178 2.60 24.14 4.93
C GLU A 178 2.18 25.50 4.34
N LYS A 179 2.01 25.59 3.01
CA LYS A 179 1.57 26.83 2.34
C LYS A 179 0.07 26.91 2.12
N ALA A 180 -0.66 25.83 2.39
CA ALA A 180 -2.11 25.90 2.50
C ALA A 180 -2.42 26.56 3.84
N GLU A 181 -2.47 27.90 3.84
CA GLU A 181 -3.04 28.61 5.00
C GLU A 181 -4.43 28.02 5.25
N PRO A 182 -4.77 27.69 6.52
CA PRO A 182 -6.11 27.21 6.83
C PRO A 182 -7.08 28.24 6.26
N GLU A 183 -7.97 27.81 5.37
CA GLU A 183 -9.03 28.69 4.91
C GLU A 183 -9.82 29.06 6.17
N ASP A 184 -9.57 30.28 6.66
CA ASP A 184 -10.21 30.86 7.83
C ASP A 184 -11.70 30.58 7.72
N GLU A 185 -12.16 29.61 8.52
CA GLU A 185 -13.56 29.36 8.73
C GLU A 185 -14.11 30.64 9.35
N THR A 186 -14.62 31.49 8.46
CA THR A 186 -15.28 32.77 8.71
C THR A 186 -15.60 32.97 10.18
N GLU A 187 -14.74 33.71 10.87
CA GLU A 187 -15.04 34.28 12.17
C GLU A 187 -16.37 35.01 12.04
N THR A 188 -17.42 34.38 12.57
CA THR A 188 -18.71 35.02 12.70
C THR A 188 -18.60 35.94 13.89
N ASP A 189 -18.25 37.20 13.59
CA ASP A 189 -18.52 38.42 14.36
C ASP A 189 -19.08 38.17 15.77
N GLN A 190 -18.19 37.94 16.75
CA GLN A 190 -18.50 38.23 18.15
C GLN A 190 -17.74 39.49 18.54
N GLU A 191 -18.37 40.62 18.24
CA GLU A 191 -18.13 41.87 18.95
C GLU A 191 -18.36 41.61 20.44
N ASP A 192 -17.29 41.46 21.23
CA ASP A 192 -17.37 41.82 22.63
C ASP A 192 -16.11 42.56 23.08
N SER A 193 -16.36 43.81 23.46
CA SER A 193 -15.37 44.79 23.87
C SER A 193 -14.86 44.42 25.26
N SER A 194 -13.55 44.24 25.42
CA SER A 194 -12.93 44.27 26.74
C SER A 194 -11.56 44.96 26.67
N ASP A 195 -11.59 46.25 27.02
CA ASP A 195 -10.43 47.04 27.43
C ASP A 195 -9.68 46.32 28.56
N GLY A 196 -8.38 46.07 28.33
CA GLY A 196 -7.49 45.44 29.31
C GLY A 196 -6.06 45.89 29.10
N GLU A 197 -5.74 47.09 29.57
CA GLU A 197 -4.38 47.63 29.65
C GLU A 197 -3.51 46.78 30.58
N GLY A 198 -2.30 46.44 30.12
CA GLY A 198 -1.28 45.78 30.94
C GLY A 198 0.10 45.78 30.26
N SER A 199 0.91 46.78 30.58
CA SER A 199 2.34 46.88 30.27
C SER A 199 3.18 45.94 31.15
N ASP A 200 4.26 45.37 30.59
CA ASP A 200 5.63 45.27 31.14
C ASP A 200 6.45 44.36 30.20
N ASP A 201 7.38 44.89 29.40
CA ASP A 201 8.79 45.25 29.68
C ASP A 201 9.76 44.07 29.89
N SER A 202 10.81 44.05 29.05
CA SER A 202 12.14 43.39 29.16
C SER A 202 12.25 41.86 29.01
N ASP A 203 13.00 41.38 28.00
CA ASP A 203 14.44 41.14 28.18
C ASP A 203 15.17 40.79 26.88
N GLU A 204 16.29 41.46 26.67
CA GLU A 204 17.27 41.28 25.59
C GLU A 204 18.18 40.08 25.92
N GLY A 205 18.30 39.13 25.00
CA GLY A 205 19.15 37.95 25.14
C GLY A 205 20.13 37.79 23.99
N ASP A 206 21.21 38.58 24.01
CA ASP A 206 22.40 38.46 23.17
C ASP A 206 23.16 37.15 23.51
N GLY A 207 23.40 36.31 22.49
CA GLY A 207 24.04 35.00 22.64
C GLY A 207 24.96 34.65 21.47
N ASN A 208 26.03 35.43 21.31
CA ASN A 208 27.17 35.15 20.44
C ASN A 208 27.96 33.91 20.91
N SER A 209 28.26 32.96 20.01
CA SER A 209 29.57 32.27 19.98
C SER A 209 29.78 31.50 18.68
N SER A 210 30.85 31.91 18.00
CA SER A 210 31.51 31.24 16.89
C SER A 210 32.04 29.87 17.31
N ASP A 211 32.01 28.89 16.40
CA ASP A 211 33.02 27.84 16.40
C ASP A 211 33.55 27.60 14.99
N ASP A 212 34.86 27.45 14.96
CA ASP A 212 35.81 27.58 13.86
C ASP A 212 36.53 26.24 13.71
N GLY A 213 36.58 25.75 12.47
CA GLY A 213 37.68 24.92 11.99
C GLY A 213 37.57 23.41 12.25
N THR A 214 37.59 22.64 11.17
CA THR A 214 38.81 21.92 10.79
C THR A 214 38.71 21.36 9.38
N ASP A 215 39.58 21.87 8.50
CA ASP A 215 40.17 21.10 7.40
C ASP A 215 40.89 19.87 7.99
N ASP A 216 40.74 18.70 7.38
CA ASP A 216 41.90 17.86 7.08
C ASP A 216 41.62 16.89 5.93
N ASP A 217 42.62 16.84 5.07
CA ASP A 217 42.76 16.06 3.85
C ASP A 217 42.83 14.54 4.12
N THR A 218 42.79 13.75 3.05
CA THR A 218 43.82 12.75 2.70
C THR A 218 43.31 11.35 2.29
N ILE A 219 43.23 11.13 0.96
CA ILE A 219 43.85 10.06 0.12
C ILE A 219 43.52 8.55 0.33
N ASP A 220 43.54 7.87 -0.84
CA ASP A 220 43.80 6.45 -1.15
C ASP A 220 42.59 5.52 -1.17
N GLY A 221 42.20 4.89 -2.28
CA GLY A 221 43.04 4.34 -3.34
C GLY A 221 43.13 2.82 -3.16
N SER A 222 42.26 2.07 -3.83
CA SER A 222 42.59 0.70 -4.25
C SER A 222 41.73 0.27 -5.43
N GLU A 223 42.37 0.22 -6.58
CA GLU A 223 41.99 -0.66 -7.68
C GLU A 223 42.02 -2.12 -7.22
N GLY A 224 41.08 -2.91 -7.71
CA GLY A 224 40.97 -4.35 -7.44
C GLY A 224 40.43 -5.07 -8.66
N THR A 225 41.37 -5.39 -9.56
CA THR A 225 41.21 -6.14 -10.81
C THR A 225 40.92 -7.63 -10.63
N GLY A 226 40.13 -8.19 -11.54
CA GLY A 226 40.18 -9.61 -11.95
C GLY A 226 39.33 -10.55 -11.09
N ASN A 227 38.73 -11.62 -11.60
CA ASN A 227 39.02 -12.35 -12.83
C ASN A 227 37.84 -13.30 -13.13
N ASP A 228 37.68 -13.58 -14.42
CA ASP A 228 37.02 -14.73 -15.06
C ASP A 228 36.80 -15.98 -14.19
N THR A 229 35.72 -16.72 -14.42
CA THR A 229 35.78 -18.06 -15.07
C THR A 229 34.37 -18.59 -15.37
N GLU A 230 34.26 -19.13 -16.57
CA GLU A 230 33.17 -19.85 -17.22
C GLU A 230 32.74 -21.14 -16.49
N ASN A 231 31.72 -21.81 -17.08
CA ASN A 231 31.44 -23.25 -16.99
C ASN A 231 30.64 -23.70 -15.73
N GLU A 232 29.59 -24.54 -15.77
CA GLU A 232 29.21 -25.62 -16.68
C GLU A 232 27.68 -25.86 -16.70
N ARG A 233 27.26 -26.44 -17.81
CA ARG A 233 25.97 -27.10 -18.05
C ARG A 233 25.77 -28.29 -17.10
N GLY A 234 24.54 -28.52 -16.68
CA GLY A 234 24.09 -29.75 -16.03
C GLY A 234 22.59 -29.93 -16.22
N ASP A 235 22.21 -30.52 -17.35
CA ASP A 235 20.99 -31.31 -17.49
C ASP A 235 20.94 -32.35 -16.35
N GLU A 236 19.76 -32.61 -15.77
CA GLU A 236 19.25 -33.99 -15.63
C GLU A 236 17.82 -34.05 -15.05
N ASN A 237 16.95 -34.68 -15.85
CA ASN A 237 15.65 -35.23 -15.55
C ASN A 237 15.55 -35.98 -14.22
N GLY A 238 14.45 -35.74 -13.48
CA GLY A 238 14.03 -36.58 -12.36
C GLY A 238 12.51 -36.62 -12.20
N SER A 239 11.83 -37.33 -13.12
CA SER A 239 10.43 -37.73 -12.95
C SER A 239 10.34 -38.75 -11.81
N SER A 240 9.53 -38.48 -10.79
CA SER A 240 9.18 -39.48 -9.77
C SER A 240 7.70 -39.39 -9.43
N ASP A 241 6.94 -40.28 -10.06
CA ASP A 241 5.57 -40.63 -9.71
C ASP A 241 5.52 -41.23 -8.29
N GLY A 242 4.84 -40.56 -7.37
CA GLY A 242 4.59 -41.01 -6.01
C GLY A 242 3.09 -41.09 -5.72
N ASN A 243 2.44 -42.12 -6.25
CA ASN A 243 1.07 -42.51 -5.88
C ASN A 243 1.09 -43.19 -4.50
N GLY A 244 0.50 -42.55 -3.50
CA GLY A 244 0.34 -43.08 -2.14
C GLY A 244 -1.01 -42.65 -1.55
N THR A 245 -2.06 -43.40 -1.90
CA THR A 245 -3.27 -43.52 -1.08
C THR A 245 -2.91 -44.19 0.23
N ASP A 246 -3.37 -43.66 1.37
CA ASP A 246 -3.94 -44.48 2.45
C ASP A 246 -4.72 -43.58 3.42
N ASP A 247 -5.93 -44.04 3.70
CA ASP A 247 -6.90 -43.54 4.65
C ASP A 247 -6.32 -43.42 6.07
N ASP A 248 -6.58 -42.32 6.76
CA ASP A 248 -6.68 -42.37 8.22
C ASP A 248 -7.85 -41.54 8.74
N ALA A 249 -8.64 -42.21 9.57
CA ALA A 249 -9.94 -41.80 10.04
C ALA A 249 -9.85 -41.55 11.54
N GLY A 250 -10.22 -40.33 11.95
CA GLY A 250 -10.58 -39.98 13.32
C GLY A 250 -9.44 -39.43 14.16
N GLU A 251 -9.62 -38.24 14.73
CA GLU A 251 -10.25 -38.11 16.04
C GLU A 251 -10.79 -36.68 16.23
N THR A 252 -11.95 -36.61 16.85
CA THR A 252 -12.64 -35.42 17.32
C THR A 252 -12.09 -34.99 18.67
N GLY A 253 -11.70 -33.73 18.82
CA GLY A 253 -11.63 -33.09 20.14
C GLY A 253 -10.51 -32.07 20.28
N SER A 254 -10.84 -30.79 20.09
CA SER A 254 -10.30 -29.72 20.94
C SER A 254 -11.21 -28.51 20.88
N ASP A 255 -11.96 -28.35 21.96
CA ASP A 255 -12.56 -27.08 22.36
C ASP A 255 -11.41 -26.11 22.69
N GLY A 256 -11.13 -25.21 21.75
CA GLY A 256 -10.25 -24.08 21.94
C GLY A 256 -11.09 -22.82 21.87
N ASP A 257 -11.39 -22.24 23.03
CA ASP A 257 -11.92 -20.89 23.19
C ASP A 257 -10.96 -19.90 22.53
N ALA A 258 -11.20 -19.59 21.26
CA ALA A 258 -10.61 -18.45 20.60
C ALA A 258 -11.56 -17.28 20.80
N ASP A 259 -11.21 -16.39 21.73
CA ASP A 259 -11.66 -14.99 21.77
C ASP A 259 -11.16 -14.28 20.50
N GLY A 260 -11.69 -14.67 19.34
CA GLY A 260 -11.49 -14.01 18.08
C GLY A 260 -12.32 -12.74 18.09
N THR A 261 -11.71 -11.63 18.52
CA THR A 261 -12.24 -10.30 18.21
C THR A 261 -12.46 -10.24 16.69
N PRO A 262 -13.68 -9.98 16.20
CA PRO A 262 -13.91 -9.83 14.77
C PRO A 262 -13.03 -8.67 14.30
N GLY A 263 -12.04 -8.98 13.45
CA GLY A 263 -11.26 -7.98 12.76
C GLY A 263 -12.22 -7.21 11.86
N PHE A 264 -12.58 -5.99 12.26
CA PHE A 264 -13.15 -5.03 11.34
C PHE A 264 -12.00 -4.58 10.44
N THR A 265 -11.81 -5.26 9.31
CA THR A 265 -11.17 -4.63 8.16
C THR A 265 -12.06 -3.46 7.79
N VAL A 266 -11.67 -2.26 8.23
CA VAL A 266 -12.22 -1.01 7.70
C VAL A 266 -11.86 -1.03 6.23
N GLY A 267 -12.80 -1.49 5.40
CA GLY A 267 -12.77 -1.23 3.98
C GLY A 267 -12.78 0.28 3.85
N ALA A 268 -11.65 0.85 3.45
CA ALA A 268 -11.50 2.26 3.14
C ALA A 268 -12.34 2.59 1.89
N GLY A 269 -13.67 2.60 2.05
CA GLY A 269 -14.61 3.22 1.15
C GLY A 269 -14.71 4.71 1.51
N ALA A 270 -13.60 5.43 1.42
CA ALA A 270 -13.60 6.88 1.53
C ALA A 270 -14.00 7.47 0.17
N ALA A 271 -15.31 7.59 -0.06
CA ALA A 271 -15.84 8.53 -1.02
C ALA A 271 -15.61 9.95 -0.50
N GLY A 272 -14.42 10.50 -0.74
CA GLY A 272 -14.07 11.88 -0.38
C GLY A 272 -12.64 12.21 -0.75
N GLY A 273 -12.44 12.97 -1.83
CA GLY A 273 -11.15 13.61 -2.13
C GLY A 273 -10.62 13.50 -3.56
N ALA A 274 -11.44 13.65 -4.60
CA ALA A 274 -10.96 13.66 -5.98
C ALA A 274 -10.20 14.95 -6.41
N LEU A 275 -9.85 15.85 -5.49
CA LEU A 275 -9.26 17.17 -5.82
C LEU A 275 -7.81 17.36 -5.36
N GLY A 276 -7.22 16.45 -4.59
CA GLY A 276 -5.86 16.66 -4.05
C GLY A 276 -4.71 15.96 -4.79
N LEU A 277 -5.00 14.98 -5.66
CA LEU A 277 -3.95 14.15 -6.28
C LEU A 277 -3.39 14.70 -7.60
N GLU A 278 -3.93 15.80 -8.14
CA GLU A 278 -3.45 16.41 -9.38
C GLU A 278 -2.00 16.92 -9.27
N TRP A 279 -1.50 17.19 -8.05
CA TRP A 279 -0.14 17.71 -7.87
C TRP A 279 0.96 16.66 -8.08
N LEU A 280 0.70 15.36 -7.84
CA LEU A 280 1.75 14.32 -7.91
C LEU A 280 2.24 14.14 -9.34
N ARG A 281 1.39 14.38 -10.33
CA ARG A 281 1.76 14.40 -11.76
C ARG A 281 2.78 15.49 -12.12
N ARG A 282 2.94 16.54 -11.31
CA ARG A 282 3.80 17.68 -11.67
C ARG A 282 5.28 17.43 -11.40
N ARG A 283 5.63 16.46 -10.55
CA ARG A 283 7.02 16.22 -10.13
C ARG A 283 7.82 15.32 -11.10
N GLY A 284 7.15 14.41 -11.82
CA GLY A 284 7.81 13.49 -12.78
C GLY A 284 8.37 14.13 -14.06
N ARG A 285 8.04 15.40 -14.37
CA ARG A 285 8.52 16.09 -15.59
C ARG A 285 9.73 17.01 -15.38
N ALA A 286 10.24 17.17 -14.16
CA ALA A 286 11.31 18.12 -13.86
C ALA A 286 12.74 17.53 -13.97
N GLY A 287 12.89 16.27 -14.40
CA GLY A 287 14.17 15.57 -14.40
C GLY A 287 15.03 15.67 -15.67
N ASP A 288 14.52 16.22 -16.78
CA ASP A 288 15.17 16.09 -18.11
C ASP A 288 15.76 17.39 -18.71
N ASP A 289 15.78 18.51 -17.98
CA ASP A 289 16.22 19.82 -18.53
C ASP A 289 17.43 20.43 -17.81
N LEU A 290 18.51 19.65 -17.60
CA LEU A 290 19.82 20.19 -17.22
C LEU A 290 20.98 19.49 -17.95
N GLU A 291 21.03 19.62 -19.28
CA GLU A 291 22.28 19.59 -20.04
C GLU A 291 22.26 20.67 -21.14
N GLU A 292 22.92 21.81 -20.88
CA GLU A 292 23.78 22.55 -21.82
C GLU A 292 24.63 23.62 -21.08
#